data_AF-A0A936KR03-F1
#
_entry.id   AF-A0A936KR03-F1
#
_cell.length_a   1.000
_cell.length_b   1.000
_cell.length_c   1.000
_cell.angle_alpha   90.00
_cell.angle_beta   90.00
_cell.angle_gamma   90.00
#
_symmetry.space_group_name_H-M   'P 1'
#
loop_
_entity.id
_entity.type
_entity.pdbx_description
1 polymer ?
#
loop_
_entity_poly.entity_id
_entity_poly.type
_entity_poly.pdbx_seq_one_letter_code
_entity_poly.pdbx_strand_id
1 'polypeptide(L)' 'MGTATVKWIQGKQFIGVDSTKHSVVLSTPDEGIGIKPSDLLLIAVASCTAVDVVEILAKKRMPLAS' A
#
# COMPACT_ATOMS: atom_id res chain seq x y z
N MET A 1 3.84 -7.26 16.36
CA MET A 1 2.72 -7.43 15.40
C MET A 1 2.11 -6.06 15.17
N GLY A 2 2.20 -5.53 13.94
CA GLY A 2 1.46 -4.32 13.58
C GLY A 2 -0.03 -4.67 13.48
N THR A 3 -0.88 -3.84 14.09
CA THR A 3 -2.33 -3.96 13.93
C THR A 3 -2.76 -3.06 12.78
N ALA A 4 -3.68 -3.54 11.95
CA ALA A 4 -4.37 -2.74 10.97
C ALA A 4 -5.88 -2.82 11.24
N THR A 5 -6.58 -1.72 11.05
CA THR A 5 -8.04 -1.66 11.19
C THR A 5 -8.66 -1.28 9.86
N VAL A 6 -9.83 -1.84 9.59
CA VAL A 6 -10.62 -1.50 8.42
C VAL A 6 -11.96 -0.97 8.91
N LYS A 7 -12.33 0.22 8.44
CA LYS A 7 -13.60 0.86 8.75
C LYS A 7 -14.41 1.00 7.46
N TRP A 8 -15.63 0.49 7.47
CA TRP A 8 -16.60 0.78 6.41
C TRP A 8 -17.08 2.23 6.53
N ILE A 9 -17.23 2.90 5.38
CA ILE A 9 -17.72 4.28 5.32
C ILE A 9 -19.18 4.29 4.84
N GLN A 10 -19.37 3.87 3.59
CA GLN A 10 -20.64 3.84 2.87
C GLN A 10 -20.48 2.98 1.61
N GLY A 11 -21.57 2.47 1.05
CA GLY A 11 -21.54 1.68 -0.19
C GLY A 11 -20.50 0.56 -0.13
N LYS A 12 -19.67 0.44 -1.17
CA LYS A 12 -18.51 -0.48 -1.20
C LYS A 12 -17.18 0.24 -0.94
N GLN A 13 -17.18 1.20 0.00
CA GLN A 13 -16.03 2.03 0.35
C GLN A 13 -15.56 1.77 1.80
N PHE A 14 -14.24 1.76 1.98
CA PHE A 14 -13.58 1.44 3.23
C PHE A 14 -12.37 2.36 3.47
N ILE A 15 -12.00 2.59 4.73
CA ILE A 15 -10.72 3.17 5.13
C ILE A 15 -9.92 2.08 5.86
N GLY A 16 -8.72 1.79 5.40
CA GLY A 16 -7.72 1.02 6.13
C GLY A 16 -6.80 1.97 6.91
N VAL A 17 -6.56 1.69 8.19
CA VAL A 17 -5.60 2.42 9.04
C VAL A 17 -4.54 1.45 9.51
N ASP A 18 -3.27 1.78 9.28
CA ASP A 18 -2.15 0.94 9.66
C ASP A 18 -1.70 1.19 11.12
N SER A 19 -0.67 0.47 11.57
CA SER A 19 -0.12 0.63 12.91
C SER A 19 0.53 1.98 13.15
N THR A 20 0.91 2.70 12.09
CA THR A 20 1.56 4.02 12.15
C THR A 20 0.57 5.17 12.00
N LYS A 21 -0.74 4.89 12.01
CA LYS A 21 -1.85 5.85 11.91
C LYS A 21 -1.99 6.52 10.54
N HIS A 22 -1.42 5.93 9.50
CA HIS A 22 -1.69 6.32 8.12
C HIS A 22 -2.93 5.62 7.58
N SER A 23 -3.67 6.32 6.73
CA SER A 23 -4.96 5.88 6.21
C SER A 23 -4.94 5.75 4.70
N VAL A 24 -5.62 4.74 4.18
CA VAL A 24 -5.85 4.55 2.73
C VAL A 24 -7.33 4.30 2.49
N VAL A 25 -7.89 4.92 1.45
CA VAL A 25 -9.27 4.69 1.02
C VAL A 25 -9.28 3.55 0.01
N LEU A 26 -10.14 2.55 0.25
CA LEU A 26 -10.35 1.43 -0.64
C LEU A 26 -11.78 1.41 -1.14
N SER A 27 -11.96 1.05 -2.41
CA SER A 27 -13.30 0.83 -2.96
C SER A 27 -13.29 -0.24 -4.04
N THR A 28 -14.47 -0.75 -4.40
CA THR A 28 -14.58 -1.55 -5.63
C THR A 28 -14.35 -0.68 -6.87
N PRO A 29 -14.01 -1.28 -8.02
CA PRO A 29 -13.85 -0.56 -9.29
C PRO A 29 -15.06 0.30 -9.65
N ASP A 30 -16.27 -0.22 -9.40
CA ASP A 30 -17.53 0.48 -9.70
C ASP A 30 -17.69 1.80 -8.93
N GLU A 31 -17.14 1.89 -7.70
CA GLU A 31 -17.22 3.10 -6.88
C GLU A 31 -16.15 4.12 -7.31
N GLY A 32 -14.98 3.66 -7.76
CA GLY A 32 -13.93 4.50 -8.32
C GLY A 32 -13.29 5.54 -7.37
N ILE A 33 -13.57 5.48 -6.07
CA ILE A 33 -13.14 6.51 -5.09
C ILE A 33 -11.80 6.17 -4.42
N GLY A 34 -11.51 4.88 -4.22
CA GLY A 34 -10.31 4.39 -3.54
C GLY A 34 -9.57 3.35 -4.36
N ILE A 35 -8.38 2.98 -3.91
CA ILE A 35 -7.62 1.91 -4.54
C ILE A 35 -8.37 0.58 -4.39
N LYS A 36 -8.40 -0.20 -5.47
CA LYS A 36 -9.01 -1.53 -5.42
C LYS A 36 -8.23 -2.40 -4.41
N PRO A 37 -8.90 -3.07 -3.45
CA PRO A 37 -8.21 -3.85 -2.42
C PRO A 37 -7.21 -4.88 -2.95
N SER A 38 -7.55 -5.57 -4.06
CA SER A 38 -6.64 -6.54 -4.68
C SER A 38 -5.38 -5.90 -5.24
N ASP A 39 -5.49 -4.69 -5.77
CA ASP A 39 -4.38 -4.00 -6.42
C ASP A 39 -3.48 -3.38 -5.35
N LEU A 40 -4.06 -2.89 -4.25
CA LEU A 40 -3.32 -2.48 -3.07
C LEU A 40 -2.49 -3.63 -2.49
N LEU A 41 -3.04 -4.86 -2.44
CA LEU A 41 -2.29 -6.03 -1.99
C LEU A 41 -1.05 -6.28 -2.87
N LEU A 42 -1.21 -6.24 -4.20
CA LEU A 42 -0.09 -6.42 -5.13
C LEU A 42 0.96 -5.31 -4.99
N ILE A 43 0.52 -4.05 -4.89
CA ILE A 43 1.40 -2.90 -4.69
C ILE A 43 2.14 -3.01 -3.37
N ALA A 44 1.48 -3.44 -2.29
CA ALA A 44 2.11 -3.62 -0.98
C ALA A 44 3.25 -4.64 -1.05
N VAL A 45 3.01 -5.81 -1.65
CA VAL A 45 4.02 -6.85 -1.81
C VAL A 45 5.18 -6.37 -2.68
N ALA A 46 4.88 -5.77 -3.84
CA ALA A 46 5.90 -5.23 -4.74
C ALA A 46 6.74 -4.14 -4.06
N SER A 47 6.11 -3.26 -3.28
CA SER A 47 6.78 -2.18 -2.56
C SER A 47 7.71 -2.73 -1.47
N CYS A 48 7.26 -3.72 -0.70
CA CYS A 48 8.11 -4.37 0.32
C CYS A 48 9.38 -4.96 -0.31
N THR A 49 9.25 -5.67 -1.43
CA THR A 49 10.42 -6.21 -2.15
C THR A 49 11.29 -5.12 -2.75
N ALA A 50 10.68 -4.06 -3.30
CA ALA A 50 11.43 -2.95 -3.91
C ALA A 50 12.28 -2.19 -2.90
N VAL A 51 11.83 -2.04 -1.65
CA VAL A 51 12.61 -1.43 -0.57
C VAL A 51 13.95 -2.16 -0.39
N ASP A 52 13.94 -3.49 -0.33
CA ASP A 52 15.17 -4.29 -0.20
C ASP A 52 16.11 -4.07 -1.38
N VAL A 53 15.58 -4.05 -2.61
CA VAL A 53 16.37 -3.82 -3.83
C VAL A 53 17.03 -2.44 -3.81
N VAL A 54 16.25 -1.40 -3.49
CA VAL A 54 16.75 -0.02 -3.39
C VAL A 54 17.85 0.07 -2.34
N GLU A 55 17.65 -0.54 -1.16
CA GLU A 55 18.67 -0.58 -0.11
C GLU A 55 19.95 -1.30 -0.54
N ILE A 56 19.84 -2.43 -1.23
CA ILE A 56 21.00 -3.19 -1.72
C ILE A 56 21.82 -2.35 -2.71
N LEU A 57 21.17 -1.70 -3.67
CA LEU A 57 21.84 -0.86 -4.66
C LEU A 57 22.50 0.36 -4.01
N ALA A 58 21.82 0.98 -3.05
CA ALA A 58 22.37 2.08 -2.25
C ALA A 58 23.64 1.64 -1.50
N LYS A 59 23.62 0.48 -0.82
CA LYS A 59 24.80 -0.10 -0.13
C LYS A 59 25.95 -0.40 -1.10
N LYS A 60 25.64 -0.80 -2.34
CA LYS A 60 26.62 -1.02 -3.42
C LYS A 60 27.12 0.26 -4.10
N ARG A 61 26.62 1.44 -3.72
CA ARG A 61 26.89 2.73 -4.37
C ARG A 61 26.56 2.71 -5.87
N MET A 62 25.55 1.94 -6.25
CA MET A 62 25.03 1.88 -7.61
C MET A 62 23.82 2.82 -7.72
N PRO A 63 23.84 3.82 -8.61
CA PRO A 63 22.70 4.72 -8.79
C PRO A 63 21.52 4.00 -9.44
N LEU A 64 20.30 4.38 -9.05
CA LEU A 64 19.08 3.98 -9.74
C LEU A 64 18.97 4.76 -11.06
N ALA A 65 18.65 4.08 -12.16
CA ALA A 65 18.28 4.74 -13.40
C ALA A 65 16.80 5.13 -13.31
N SER A 66 16.50 6.41 -13.56
CA SER A 66 15.15 6.98 -13.63
C SER A 66 14.53 6.80 -15.01
#